data_AF-A0A2T3IGK7-F1
#
_entry.id   AF-A0A2T3IGK7-F1
#
_cell.length_a   1.000
_cell.length_b   1.000
_cell.length_c   1.000
_cell.angle_alpha   90.00
_cell.angle_beta   90.00
_cell.angle_gamma   90.00
#
_symmetry.space_group_name_H-M   'P 1'
#
loop_
_entity.id
_entity.type
_entity.pdbx_description
1 polymer ?
#
loop_
_entity_poly.entity_id
_entity_poly.type
_entity_poly.pdbx_seq_one_letter_code
_entity_poly.pdbx_strand_id
1 'polypeptide(L)'
;MNIFSSVSLIFLCIVTGCDNYNHIDYSSFNIDPKIITSQDQQGFIITDTYSPFTIPSDFANLKNASQSLINSNWLSNPHYLEDIYHLIYQFNQTHIDDSTIFVQSLYNSALIYKKNMIEVNMLKRQLQDDVNNKLNYYQQEIALINTRLSIMKMTEEQHIENIAMIKNTIKEKQQYYTKLRRELKEELHAIQLNNDLIFILISDIKFKYNAHNTINCSTYLGDYKKLNLVSPYACIYYNHDELITKVPVNNQQQINVIFEHYVPKLWHTMVELNGHFEPSYGKQVFNSYLQKDLVIANNNLAEKRLMSTKPRPYDAIGLEIKRLMKLNFEMNTNINKALLDDNNHINISTPTFYSKLAPLFSNGKIRDPIINFSLLCKNNSLIEKFTQKYAVKILNEYPKSLTFQIEKNGTFTLPKIRAKHYKIVLNVNENYSVIYNGRRVLTPPTDFTQASPNTTTVQYNLNRLINQQLFEKWIDS
;
A
#
# COMPACT_ATOMS: atom_id res chain seq x y z
N MET A 1 38.61 52.01 -11.68
CA MET A 1 39.89 51.90 -10.96
C MET A 1 39.80 52.75 -9.71
N ASN A 2 40.12 52.15 -8.57
CA ASN A 2 40.11 52.71 -7.23
C ASN A 2 40.81 54.08 -7.14
N ILE A 3 40.39 54.92 -6.19
CA ILE A 3 41.20 55.28 -5.00
C ILE A 3 40.31 56.06 -4.00
N PHE A 4 40.11 55.43 -2.84
CA PHE A 4 39.87 55.97 -1.50
C PHE A 4 39.15 57.32 -1.34
N SER A 5 37.83 57.23 -1.13
CA SER A 5 37.00 58.29 -0.58
C SER A 5 36.69 57.96 0.88
N SER A 6 37.28 58.75 1.76
CA SER A 6 36.99 58.93 3.18
C SER A 6 35.49 59.15 3.39
N VAL A 7 34.79 58.11 3.83
CA VAL A 7 33.50 58.28 4.51
C VAL A 7 33.68 57.67 5.88
N SER A 8 33.83 58.58 6.84
CA SER A 8 33.80 58.30 8.27
C SER A 8 32.74 57.27 8.58
N LEU A 9 33.19 56.06 8.97
CA LEU A 9 32.42 55.22 9.85
C LEU A 9 32.17 56.06 11.10
N ILE A 10 30.97 56.61 11.20
CA ILE A 10 30.36 56.85 12.50
C ILE A 10 30.10 55.43 13.05
N PHE A 11 31.17 54.84 13.57
CA PHE A 11 31.11 53.87 14.65
C PHE A 11 30.45 54.65 15.78
N LEU A 12 29.12 54.65 15.78
CA LEU A 12 28.34 54.86 16.99
C LEU A 12 28.69 53.65 17.87
N CYS A 13 29.80 53.81 18.60
CA CYS A 13 30.00 53.24 19.91
C CYS A 13 28.74 53.58 20.71
N ILE A 14 27.73 52.72 20.60
CA ILE A 14 26.84 52.49 21.71
C ILE A 14 27.79 52.00 22.79
N VAL A 15 28.16 52.93 23.67
CA VAL A 15 28.83 52.66 24.93
C VAL A 15 27.88 51.73 25.69
N THR A 16 28.04 50.44 25.44
CA THR A 16 27.44 49.38 26.22
C THR A 16 28.07 49.50 27.60
N GLY A 17 27.24 49.80 28.59
CA GLY A 17 27.68 49.96 29.97
C GLY A 17 28.59 48.83 30.41
N CYS A 18 29.65 49.20 31.12
CA CYS A 18 30.68 48.39 31.75
C CYS A 18 30.51 46.87 31.58
N ASP A 19 31.39 46.25 30.80
CA ASP A 19 31.68 44.83 30.93
C ASP A 19 32.09 44.60 32.39
N ASN A 20 31.17 44.06 33.20
CA ASN A 20 31.50 43.70 34.57
C ASN A 20 32.46 42.53 34.47
N TYR A 21 33.73 42.77 34.80
CA TYR A 21 34.69 41.72 35.02
C TYR A 21 34.23 40.90 36.22
N ASN A 22 34.04 39.61 35.99
CA ASN A 22 33.67 38.64 37.00
C ASN A 22 34.84 37.70 37.28
N HIS A 23 34.85 37.12 38.47
CA HIS A 23 35.89 36.19 38.89
C HIS A 23 35.30 34.99 39.63
N ILE A 24 35.80 33.79 39.36
CA ILE A 24 35.54 32.59 40.18
C ILE A 24 36.73 32.33 41.09
N ASP A 25 36.51 32.38 42.41
CA ASP A 25 37.54 32.04 43.39
C ASP A 25 37.60 30.52 43.60
N TYR A 26 38.42 29.85 42.79
CA TYR A 26 38.62 28.41 42.86
C TYR A 26 39.06 27.92 44.26
N SER A 27 39.83 28.74 44.98
CA SER A 27 40.35 28.38 46.31
C SER A 27 39.23 28.28 47.33
N SER A 28 38.23 29.18 47.27
CA SER A 28 37.05 29.11 48.12
C SER A 28 36.25 27.82 47.94
N PHE A 29 36.34 27.18 46.77
CA PHE A 29 35.66 25.93 46.46
C PHE A 29 36.52 24.67 46.72
N ASN A 30 37.72 24.82 47.28
CA ASN A 30 38.72 23.76 47.45
C ASN A 30 39.09 23.05 46.13
N ILE A 31 39.09 23.79 45.02
CA ILE A 31 39.48 23.24 43.71
C ILE A 31 41.01 23.32 43.61
N ASP A 32 41.67 22.17 43.49
CA ASP A 32 43.13 22.10 43.32
C ASP A 32 43.54 22.80 42.00
N PRO A 33 44.52 23.70 42.00
CA PRO A 33 45.06 24.32 40.80
C PRO A 33 45.47 23.34 39.69
N LYS A 34 45.83 22.09 40.03
CA LYS A 34 46.14 21.03 39.06
C LYS A 34 44.92 20.54 38.29
N ILE A 35 43.72 20.80 38.78
CA ILE A 35 42.43 20.40 38.21
C ILE A 35 41.93 21.45 37.19
N ILE A 36 42.41 22.69 37.31
CA ILE A 36 42.22 23.78 36.34
C ILE A 36 43.05 23.44 35.10
N THR A 37 42.46 22.70 34.16
CA THR A 37 43.17 22.21 32.97
C THR A 37 43.57 23.36 32.05
N SER A 38 44.51 23.10 31.12
CA SER A 38 44.91 24.05 30.08
C SER A 38 43.84 24.28 28.99
N GLN A 39 42.70 23.59 29.06
CA GLN A 39 41.58 23.73 28.14
C GLN A 39 40.78 25.00 28.46
N ASP A 40 40.20 25.61 27.43
CA ASP A 40 39.32 26.76 27.57
C ASP A 40 38.11 26.38 28.44
N GLN A 41 38.01 26.99 29.62
CA GLN A 41 36.86 26.82 30.49
C GLN A 41 35.69 27.63 29.94
N GLN A 42 34.49 27.07 30.01
CA GLN A 42 33.32 27.69 29.42
C GLN A 42 32.21 27.86 30.47
N GLY A 43 31.59 29.03 30.44
CA GLY A 43 30.40 29.34 31.22
C GLY A 43 29.14 29.38 30.36
N PHE A 44 28.01 29.01 30.97
CA PHE A 44 26.70 28.97 30.35
C PHE A 44 25.67 29.71 31.20
N ILE A 45 24.82 30.50 30.54
CA ILE A 45 23.64 31.11 31.14
C ILE A 45 22.42 30.28 30.73
N ILE A 46 21.81 29.61 31.70
CA ILE A 46 20.61 28.80 31.53
C ILE A 46 19.41 29.65 31.92
N THR A 47 18.36 29.66 31.09
CA THR A 47 17.14 30.45 31.32
C THR A 47 15.91 29.56 31.18
N ASP A 48 14.74 30.06 31.58
CA ASP A 48 13.47 29.33 31.39
C ASP A 48 13.20 29.02 29.90
N THR A 49 13.64 29.91 28.99
CA THR A 49 13.46 29.76 27.53
C THR A 49 14.54 28.91 26.86
N TYR A 50 15.76 28.90 27.41
CA TYR A 50 16.90 28.17 26.85
C TYR A 50 17.52 27.35 27.98
N SER A 51 17.16 26.06 28.00
CA SER A 51 17.71 25.08 28.92
C SER A 51 18.34 23.94 28.11
N PRO A 52 19.64 23.65 28.32
CA PRO A 52 20.31 22.55 27.63
C PRO A 52 19.88 21.17 28.17
N PHE A 53 19.09 21.14 29.25
CA PHE A 53 18.45 19.96 29.81
C PHE A 53 17.07 19.66 29.20
N THR A 54 16.58 20.52 28.31
CA THR A 54 15.36 20.23 27.55
C THR A 54 15.71 19.21 26.47
N ILE A 55 15.12 18.02 26.54
CA ILE A 55 15.35 16.95 25.57
C ILE A 55 14.85 17.42 24.20
N PRO A 56 15.71 17.45 23.16
CA PRO A 56 15.28 17.84 21.82
C PRO A 56 14.19 16.91 21.29
N SER A 57 13.20 17.47 20.58
CA SER A 57 12.12 16.71 19.96
C SER A 57 12.66 15.59 19.07
N ASP A 58 13.74 15.86 18.36
CA ASP A 58 14.33 14.92 17.40
C ASP A 58 14.94 13.70 18.11
N PHE A 59 15.52 13.89 19.31
CA PHE A 59 15.98 12.79 20.15
C PHE A 59 14.81 11.93 20.65
N ALA A 60 13.75 12.57 21.15
CA ALA A 60 12.56 11.85 21.62
C ALA A 60 11.88 11.07 20.49
N ASN A 61 11.76 11.68 19.30
CA ASN A 61 11.22 11.05 18.11
C ASN A 61 12.07 9.85 17.66
N LEU A 62 13.39 10.00 17.64
CA LEU A 62 14.33 8.93 17.31
C LEU A 62 14.20 7.73 18.26
N LYS A 63 14.13 7.98 19.57
CA LYS A 63 13.92 6.94 20.59
C LYS A 63 12.58 6.22 20.35
N ASN A 64 11.50 6.98 20.25
CA ASN A 64 10.15 6.42 20.13
C ASN A 64 10.00 5.61 18.83
N ALA A 65 10.53 6.11 17.71
CA ALA A 65 10.53 5.39 16.44
C ALA A 65 11.38 4.10 16.50
N SER A 66 12.55 4.15 17.14
CA SER A 66 13.39 2.96 17.37
C SER A 66 12.63 1.88 18.14
N GLN A 67 11.97 2.26 19.23
CA GLN A 67 11.21 1.33 20.07
C GLN A 67 9.96 0.79 19.35
N SER A 68 9.26 1.64 18.61
CA SER A 68 8.10 1.24 17.80
C SER A 68 8.50 0.20 16.75
N LEU A 69 9.62 0.43 16.05
CA LEU A 69 10.13 -0.51 15.04
C LEU A 69 10.57 -1.85 15.67
N ILE A 70 11.29 -1.81 16.81
CA ILE A 70 11.74 -3.02 17.53
C ILE A 70 10.55 -3.88 17.97
N ASN A 71 9.47 -3.26 18.42
CA ASN A 71 8.28 -3.96 18.90
C ASN A 71 7.26 -4.26 17.78
N SER A 72 7.54 -3.83 16.55
CA SER A 72 6.65 -4.04 15.41
C SER A 72 6.81 -5.45 14.83
N ASN A 73 5.69 -6.11 14.54
CA ASN A 73 5.71 -7.36 13.82
C ASN A 73 5.90 -7.09 12.32
N TRP A 74 7.09 -7.44 11.83
CA TRP A 74 7.50 -7.21 10.45
C TRP A 74 6.61 -7.88 9.39
N LEU A 75 5.89 -8.94 9.75
CA LEU A 75 5.02 -9.67 8.82
C LEU A 75 3.64 -9.03 8.69
N SER A 76 3.14 -8.39 9.76
CA SER A 76 1.83 -7.75 9.78
C SER A 76 1.86 -6.24 9.60
N ASN A 77 3.02 -5.59 9.77
CA ASN A 77 3.16 -4.16 9.54
C ASN A 77 3.32 -3.87 8.03
N PRO A 78 2.36 -3.21 7.37
CA PRO A 78 2.45 -2.88 5.95
C PRO A 78 3.56 -1.87 5.64
N HIS A 79 3.97 -1.08 6.64
CA HIS A 79 4.94 0.00 6.50
C HIS A 79 6.34 -0.34 7.03
N TYR A 80 6.61 -1.62 7.34
CA TYR A 80 7.81 -2.01 8.05
C TYR A 80 9.13 -1.54 7.39
N LEU A 81 9.19 -1.62 6.05
CA LEU A 81 10.36 -1.16 5.30
C LEU A 81 10.46 0.37 5.28
N GLU A 82 9.34 1.07 5.20
CA GLU A 82 9.28 2.53 5.27
C GLU A 82 9.72 3.02 6.66
N ASP A 83 9.28 2.36 7.73
CA ASP A 83 9.66 2.65 9.12
C ASP A 83 11.18 2.50 9.31
N ILE A 84 11.80 1.47 8.73
CA ILE A 84 13.28 1.31 8.72
C ILE A 84 13.95 2.50 8.04
N TYR A 85 13.49 2.89 6.85
CA TYR A 85 14.10 4.00 6.10
C TYR A 85 13.88 5.36 6.76
N HIS A 86 12.72 5.58 7.36
CA HIS A 86 12.45 6.77 8.15
C HIS A 86 13.41 6.85 9.35
N LEU A 87 13.67 5.74 10.03
CA LEU A 87 14.60 5.72 11.15
C LEU A 87 16.06 5.95 10.71
N ILE A 88 16.47 5.41 9.55
CA ILE A 88 17.76 5.73 8.93
C ILE A 88 17.88 7.24 8.68
N TYR A 89 16.83 7.85 8.13
CA TYR A 89 16.79 9.30 7.92
C TYR A 89 16.96 10.06 9.23
N GLN A 90 16.20 9.70 10.28
CA GLN A 90 16.29 10.35 11.59
C GLN A 90 17.70 10.24 12.21
N PHE A 91 18.34 9.07 12.16
CA PHE A 91 19.72 8.92 12.62
C PHE A 91 20.68 9.83 11.83
N ASN A 92 20.56 9.89 10.50
CA ASN A 92 21.39 10.76 9.68
C ASN A 92 21.19 12.26 9.98
N GLN A 93 19.97 12.69 10.28
CA GLN A 93 19.68 14.08 10.69
C GLN A 93 20.30 14.45 12.04
N THR A 94 20.74 13.47 12.85
CA THR A 94 21.45 13.80 14.09
C THR A 94 22.83 14.41 13.82
N HIS A 95 23.46 14.15 12.67
CA HIS A 95 24.84 14.53 12.36
C HIS A 95 25.86 14.08 13.42
N ILE A 96 25.63 12.90 14.02
CA ILE A 96 26.52 12.26 15.00
C ILE A 96 27.19 11.05 14.36
N ASP A 97 28.52 11.01 14.31
CA ASP A 97 29.29 9.91 13.68
C ASP A 97 28.99 8.54 14.31
N ASP A 98 28.79 8.49 15.62
CA ASP A 98 28.44 7.28 16.38
C ASP A 98 27.06 6.72 15.99
N SER A 99 26.26 7.44 15.20
CA SER A 99 24.99 6.93 14.63
C SER A 99 25.19 5.94 13.49
N THR A 100 26.37 5.91 12.85
CA THR A 100 26.66 5.10 11.65
C THR A 100 26.42 3.60 11.87
N ILE A 101 26.74 3.08 13.06
CA ILE A 101 26.54 1.66 13.39
C ILE A 101 25.04 1.29 13.41
N PHE A 102 24.19 2.19 13.90
CA PHE A 102 22.74 2.02 13.92
C PHE A 102 22.17 2.06 12.50
N VAL A 103 22.61 3.04 11.69
CA VAL A 103 22.23 3.19 10.28
C VAL A 103 22.61 1.95 9.47
N GLN A 104 23.84 1.45 9.62
CA GLN A 104 24.29 0.24 8.92
C GLN A 104 23.48 -1.00 9.34
N SER A 105 23.15 -1.12 10.63
CA SER A 105 22.30 -2.19 11.12
C SER A 105 20.89 -2.13 10.51
N LEU A 106 20.31 -0.93 10.40
CA LEU A 106 19.01 -0.73 9.76
C LEU A 106 19.03 -1.04 8.26
N TYR A 107 20.10 -0.69 7.54
CA TYR A 107 20.25 -1.13 6.14
C TYR A 107 20.31 -2.66 6.02
N ASN A 108 21.00 -3.33 6.95
CA ASN A 108 21.02 -4.79 7.01
C ASN A 108 19.62 -5.35 7.33
N SER A 109 18.87 -4.72 8.24
CA SER A 109 17.48 -5.08 8.54
C SER A 109 16.59 -4.97 7.31
N ALA A 110 16.69 -3.89 6.54
CA ALA A 110 15.97 -3.73 5.28
C ALA A 110 16.30 -4.83 4.27
N LEU A 111 17.57 -5.23 4.16
CA LEU A 111 18.00 -6.31 3.27
C LEU A 111 17.44 -7.67 3.72
N ILE A 112 17.49 -7.98 5.01
CA ILE A 112 16.93 -9.21 5.58
C ILE A 112 15.42 -9.25 5.36
N TYR A 113 14.71 -8.16 5.65
CA TYR A 113 13.28 -8.06 5.41
C TYR A 113 12.92 -8.35 3.94
N LYS A 114 13.61 -7.72 2.99
CA LYS A 114 13.38 -7.96 1.55
C LYS A 114 13.58 -9.43 1.18
N LYS A 115 14.64 -10.07 1.69
CA LYS A 115 14.89 -11.51 1.45
C LYS A 115 13.80 -12.38 2.07
N ASN A 116 13.40 -12.12 3.31
CA ASN A 116 12.31 -12.85 3.95
C ASN A 116 11.01 -12.73 3.17
N MET A 117 10.68 -11.53 2.65
CA MET A 117 9.45 -11.32 1.89
C MET A 117 9.39 -12.14 0.60
N ILE A 118 10.53 -12.52 0.02
CA ILE A 118 10.57 -13.46 -1.10
C ILE A 118 10.06 -14.84 -0.65
N GLU A 119 10.60 -15.37 0.45
CA GLU A 119 10.19 -16.67 1.01
C GLU A 119 8.72 -16.67 1.47
N VAL A 120 8.28 -15.60 2.14
CA VAL A 120 6.88 -15.40 2.54
C VAL A 120 5.96 -15.43 1.32
N ASN A 121 6.31 -14.72 0.25
CA ASN A 121 5.51 -14.68 -0.97
C ASN A 121 5.50 -16.02 -1.71
N MET A 122 6.61 -16.75 -1.73
CA MET A 122 6.65 -18.11 -2.30
C MET A 122 5.73 -19.05 -1.54
N LEU A 123 5.81 -19.07 -0.21
CA LEU A 123 4.93 -19.88 0.63
C LEU A 123 3.46 -19.47 0.47
N LYS A 124 3.17 -18.17 0.46
CA LYS A 124 1.83 -17.62 0.22
C LYS A 124 1.24 -18.15 -1.08
N ARG A 125 2.00 -18.12 -2.18
CA ARG A 125 1.55 -18.64 -3.49
C ARG A 125 1.29 -20.14 -3.45
N GLN A 126 2.20 -20.93 -2.89
CA GLN A 126 2.02 -22.38 -2.78
C GLN A 126 0.76 -22.74 -2.00
N LEU A 127 0.52 -22.08 -0.87
CA LEU A 127 -0.70 -22.28 -0.08
C LEU A 127 -1.95 -21.80 -0.82
N GLN A 128 -1.86 -20.69 -1.55
CA GLN A 128 -2.97 -20.19 -2.36
C GLN A 128 -3.33 -21.18 -3.47
N ASP A 129 -2.35 -21.75 -4.15
CA ASP A 129 -2.57 -22.74 -5.22
C ASP A 129 -3.24 -24.01 -4.67
N ASP A 130 -2.80 -24.51 -3.51
CA ASP A 130 -3.45 -25.64 -2.82
C ASP A 130 -4.92 -25.34 -2.47
N VAL A 131 -5.20 -24.15 -1.91
CA VAL A 131 -6.56 -23.72 -1.58
C VAL A 131 -7.42 -23.57 -2.82
N ASN A 132 -6.90 -22.94 -3.87
CA ASN A 132 -7.60 -22.74 -5.14
C ASN A 132 -7.95 -24.09 -5.79
N ASN A 133 -7.01 -25.03 -5.80
CA ASN A 133 -7.23 -26.37 -6.36
C ASN A 133 -8.32 -27.13 -5.59
N LYS A 134 -8.29 -27.08 -4.25
CA LYS A 134 -9.32 -27.67 -3.40
C LYS A 134 -10.70 -27.02 -3.62
N LEU A 135 -10.76 -25.69 -3.62
CA LEU A 135 -12.00 -24.95 -3.88
C LEU A 135 -12.59 -25.31 -5.23
N ASN A 136 -11.76 -25.30 -6.29
CA ASN A 136 -12.20 -25.65 -7.63
C ASN A 136 -12.74 -27.09 -7.70
N TYR A 137 -12.03 -28.05 -7.10
CA TYR A 137 -12.52 -29.43 -7.01
C TYR A 137 -13.91 -29.53 -6.35
N TYR A 138 -14.07 -28.93 -5.16
CA TYR A 138 -15.34 -28.99 -4.43
C TYR A 138 -16.46 -28.27 -5.19
N GLN A 139 -16.19 -27.10 -5.76
CA GLN A 139 -17.17 -26.33 -6.53
C GLN A 139 -17.65 -27.11 -7.76
N GLN A 140 -16.73 -27.76 -8.48
CA GLN A 140 -17.07 -28.59 -9.63
C GLN A 140 -17.93 -29.80 -9.24
N GLU A 141 -17.51 -30.57 -8.23
CA GLU A 141 -18.27 -31.75 -7.77
C GLU A 141 -19.66 -31.35 -7.24
N ILE A 142 -19.76 -30.26 -6.47
CA ILE A 142 -21.04 -29.74 -5.97
C ILE A 142 -21.94 -29.30 -7.12
N ALA A 143 -21.40 -28.58 -8.12
CA ALA A 143 -22.16 -28.14 -9.29
C ALA A 143 -22.70 -29.33 -10.10
N LEU A 144 -21.91 -30.39 -10.27
CA LEU A 144 -22.32 -31.62 -10.94
C LEU A 144 -23.48 -32.31 -10.18
N ILE A 145 -23.36 -32.44 -8.86
CA ILE A 145 -24.43 -33.04 -8.04
C ILE A 145 -25.69 -32.19 -8.07
N ASN A 146 -25.58 -30.86 -7.94
CA ASN A 146 -26.73 -29.96 -8.03
C ASN A 146 -27.44 -30.06 -9.38
N THR A 147 -26.68 -30.18 -10.47
CA THR A 147 -27.23 -30.40 -11.82
C THR A 147 -28.01 -31.71 -11.88
N ARG A 148 -27.43 -32.82 -11.40
CA ARG A 148 -28.11 -34.12 -11.34
C ARG A 148 -29.36 -34.08 -10.47
N LEU A 149 -29.29 -33.46 -9.30
CA LEU A 149 -30.44 -33.29 -8.41
C LEU A 149 -31.56 -32.49 -9.09
N SER A 150 -31.22 -31.44 -9.84
CA SER A 150 -32.20 -30.68 -10.63
C SER A 150 -32.89 -31.56 -11.68
N ILE A 151 -32.12 -32.38 -12.40
CA ILE A 151 -32.65 -33.33 -13.39
C ILE A 151 -33.56 -34.38 -12.73
N MET A 152 -33.13 -34.95 -11.60
CA MET A 152 -33.85 -35.99 -10.87
C MET A 152 -35.17 -35.50 -10.26
N LYS A 153 -35.21 -34.26 -9.74
CA LYS A 153 -36.39 -33.65 -9.12
C LYS A 153 -37.52 -33.38 -10.10
N MET A 154 -37.20 -33.04 -11.34
CA MET A 154 -38.20 -32.88 -12.40
C MET A 154 -38.76 -34.24 -12.83
N THR A 155 -40.07 -34.31 -13.07
CA THR A 155 -40.70 -35.48 -13.68
C THR A 155 -40.30 -35.61 -15.15
N GLU A 156 -40.45 -36.80 -15.74
CA GLU A 156 -40.20 -36.96 -17.18
C GLU A 156 -41.12 -36.06 -18.02
N GLU A 157 -42.39 -35.94 -17.63
CA GLU A 157 -43.37 -35.05 -18.26
C GLU A 157 -42.91 -33.60 -18.26
N GLN A 158 -42.42 -33.09 -17.12
CA GLN A 158 -41.88 -31.73 -17.02
C GLN A 158 -40.68 -31.49 -17.93
N HIS A 159 -39.80 -32.50 -18.11
CA HIS A 159 -38.69 -32.40 -19.06
C HIS A 159 -39.18 -32.35 -20.51
N ILE A 160 -40.19 -33.15 -20.85
CA ILE A 160 -40.81 -33.16 -22.18
C ILE A 160 -41.50 -31.82 -22.47
N GLU A 161 -42.24 -31.28 -21.51
CA GLU A 161 -42.90 -29.96 -21.61
C GLU A 161 -41.86 -28.85 -21.83
N ASN A 162 -40.76 -28.85 -21.08
CA ASN A 162 -39.68 -27.87 -21.25
C ASN A 162 -39.06 -27.94 -22.66
N ILE A 163 -38.78 -29.15 -23.17
CA ILE A 163 -38.29 -29.33 -24.55
C ILE A 163 -39.31 -28.81 -25.56
N ALA A 164 -40.60 -29.10 -25.36
CA ALA A 164 -41.66 -28.63 -26.25
C ALA A 164 -41.77 -27.10 -26.26
N MET A 165 -41.67 -26.46 -25.09
CA MET A 165 -41.64 -25.00 -24.95
C MET A 165 -40.45 -24.40 -25.71
N ILE A 166 -39.22 -24.91 -25.50
CA ILE A 166 -38.03 -24.41 -26.21
C ILE A 166 -38.19 -24.60 -27.73
N LYS A 167 -38.68 -25.76 -28.18
CA LYS A 167 -38.96 -26.01 -29.62
C LYS A 167 -39.98 -25.02 -30.18
N ASN A 168 -41.02 -24.70 -29.41
CA ASN A 168 -42.02 -23.71 -29.82
C ASN A 168 -41.39 -22.31 -29.95
N THR A 169 -40.59 -21.88 -28.96
CA THR A 169 -39.87 -20.60 -29.02
C THR A 169 -38.91 -20.54 -30.22
N ILE A 170 -38.19 -21.63 -30.52
CA ILE A 170 -37.35 -21.73 -31.72
C ILE A 170 -38.20 -21.54 -32.98
N LYS A 171 -39.35 -22.22 -33.07
CA LYS A 171 -40.25 -22.12 -34.23
C LYS A 171 -40.78 -20.70 -34.40
N GLU A 172 -41.21 -20.04 -33.34
CA GLU A 172 -41.67 -18.64 -33.35
C GLU A 172 -40.56 -17.70 -33.83
N LYS A 173 -39.34 -17.85 -33.30
CA LYS A 173 -38.19 -17.04 -33.71
C LYS A 173 -37.76 -17.30 -35.16
N GLN A 174 -37.84 -18.55 -35.63
CA GLN A 174 -37.61 -18.90 -37.05
C GLN A 174 -38.66 -18.28 -37.98
N GLN A 175 -39.94 -18.32 -37.58
CA GLN A 175 -41.02 -17.66 -38.32
C GLN A 175 -40.82 -16.15 -38.36
N TYR A 176 -40.44 -15.54 -37.24
CA TYR A 176 -40.13 -14.12 -37.16
C TYR A 176 -38.94 -13.75 -38.06
N TYR A 177 -37.85 -14.53 -38.04
CA TYR A 177 -36.72 -14.34 -38.94
C TYR A 177 -37.12 -14.43 -40.42
N THR A 178 -37.95 -15.41 -40.77
CA THR A 178 -38.47 -15.59 -42.14
C THR A 178 -39.35 -14.41 -42.55
N LYS A 179 -40.20 -13.92 -41.64
CA LYS A 179 -41.01 -12.72 -41.84
C LYS A 179 -40.15 -11.49 -42.09
N LEU A 180 -39.11 -11.25 -41.27
CA LEU A 180 -38.17 -10.15 -41.46
C LEU A 180 -37.47 -10.20 -42.83
N ARG A 181 -37.04 -11.39 -43.28
CA ARG A 181 -36.42 -11.54 -44.61
C ARG A 181 -37.41 -11.26 -45.75
N ARG A 182 -38.68 -11.66 -45.60
CA ARG A 182 -39.72 -11.39 -46.58
C ARG A 182 -40.03 -9.90 -46.66
N GLU A 183 -40.22 -9.24 -45.51
CA GLU A 183 -40.49 -7.80 -45.44
C GLU A 183 -39.32 -6.99 -46.02
N LEU A 184 -38.07 -7.37 -45.69
CA LEU A 184 -36.88 -6.78 -46.32
C LEU A 184 -36.90 -6.92 -47.85
N LYS A 185 -37.27 -8.10 -48.36
CA LYS A 185 -37.39 -8.33 -49.82
C LYS A 185 -38.47 -7.45 -50.44
N GLU A 186 -39.63 -7.33 -49.80
CA GLU A 186 -40.76 -6.52 -50.27
C GLU A 186 -40.41 -5.02 -50.31
N GLU A 187 -39.75 -4.50 -49.27
CA GLU A 187 -39.26 -3.12 -49.22
C GLU A 187 -38.21 -2.84 -50.30
N LEU A 188 -37.27 -3.77 -50.52
CA LEU A 188 -36.27 -3.65 -51.59
C LEU A 188 -36.92 -3.75 -52.99
N HIS A 189 -38.03 -4.45 -53.14
CA HIS A 189 -38.79 -4.49 -54.39
C HIS A 189 -39.60 -3.20 -54.60
N ALA A 190 -40.11 -2.58 -53.54
CA ALA A 190 -40.87 -1.33 -53.61
C ALA A 190 -40.05 -0.16 -54.19
N ILE A 191 -38.73 -0.19 -54.01
CA ILE A 191 -37.78 0.77 -54.62
C ILE A 191 -37.32 0.35 -56.04
N GLN A 192 -38.03 -0.58 -56.68
CA GLN A 192 -37.84 -1.02 -58.07
C GLN A 192 -36.47 -1.62 -58.39
N LEU A 193 -35.82 -2.27 -57.42
CA LEU A 193 -34.62 -3.07 -57.71
C LEU A 193 -34.99 -4.35 -58.46
N ASN A 194 -34.09 -4.80 -59.33
CA ASN A 194 -34.28 -6.09 -60.01
C ASN A 194 -34.15 -7.27 -59.02
N ASN A 195 -34.83 -8.38 -59.31
CA ASN A 195 -34.89 -9.53 -58.41
C ASN A 195 -33.52 -10.15 -58.11
N ASP A 196 -32.61 -10.15 -59.08
CA ASP A 196 -31.26 -10.70 -58.93
C ASP A 196 -30.44 -9.89 -57.93
N LEU A 197 -30.50 -8.57 -58.02
CA LEU A 197 -29.85 -7.64 -57.09
C LEU A 197 -30.46 -7.74 -55.70
N ILE A 198 -31.78 -7.83 -55.58
CA ILE A 198 -32.44 -8.05 -54.27
C ILE A 198 -31.95 -9.34 -53.63
N PHE A 199 -31.87 -10.43 -54.40
CA PHE A 199 -31.34 -11.69 -53.90
C PHE A 199 -29.89 -11.54 -53.40
N ILE A 200 -29.01 -10.93 -54.21
CA ILE A 200 -27.61 -10.67 -53.85
C ILE A 200 -27.52 -9.83 -52.57
N LEU A 201 -28.29 -8.75 -52.48
CA LEU A 201 -28.25 -7.85 -51.33
C LEU A 201 -28.65 -8.54 -50.03
N ILE A 202 -29.62 -9.45 -50.06
CA ILE A 202 -30.06 -10.19 -48.87
C ILE A 202 -29.11 -11.35 -48.55
N SER A 203 -28.60 -12.08 -49.55
CA SER A 203 -27.72 -13.24 -49.35
C SER A 203 -26.33 -12.85 -48.86
N ASP A 204 -25.84 -11.67 -49.29
CA ASP A 204 -24.46 -11.25 -49.05
C ASP A 204 -24.29 -10.47 -47.75
N ILE A 205 -25.34 -10.34 -46.92
CA ILE A 205 -25.23 -9.71 -45.60
C ILE A 205 -24.28 -10.54 -44.74
N LYS A 206 -23.14 -9.95 -44.40
CA LYS A 206 -22.09 -10.53 -43.55
C LYS A 206 -21.88 -9.66 -42.34
N PHE A 207 -21.55 -10.30 -41.23
CA PHE A 207 -21.30 -9.62 -39.96
C PHE A 207 -19.86 -9.82 -39.49
N LYS A 208 -19.35 -8.85 -38.73
CA LYS A 208 -18.07 -8.93 -38.03
C LYS A 208 -18.26 -8.56 -36.57
N TYR A 209 -17.58 -9.31 -35.70
CA TYR A 209 -17.51 -9.02 -34.28
C TYR A 209 -16.13 -8.46 -33.93
N ASN A 210 -16.08 -7.37 -33.16
CA ASN A 210 -14.85 -6.83 -32.61
C ASN A 210 -15.00 -6.66 -31.10
N ALA A 211 -14.17 -7.37 -30.33
CA ALA A 211 -14.15 -7.24 -28.87
C ALA A 211 -13.55 -5.88 -28.47
N HIS A 212 -14.13 -5.20 -27.49
CA HIS A 212 -13.56 -3.95 -26.98
C HIS A 212 -13.60 -3.89 -25.46
N ASN A 213 -12.51 -3.43 -24.85
CA ASN A 213 -12.40 -3.23 -23.40
C ASN A 213 -12.94 -1.86 -22.93
N THR A 214 -13.34 -0.97 -23.84
CA THR A 214 -13.82 0.40 -23.57
C THR A 214 -14.90 0.76 -24.62
N ILE A 215 -15.84 1.64 -24.29
CA ILE A 215 -17.12 1.85 -25.01
C ILE A 215 -16.96 2.51 -26.42
N ASN A 216 -15.74 2.77 -26.89
CA ASN A 216 -15.50 3.52 -28.13
C ASN A 216 -15.43 2.62 -29.38
N CYS A 217 -16.58 2.19 -29.88
CA CYS A 217 -16.67 1.60 -31.23
C CYS A 217 -16.59 2.69 -32.30
N SER A 218 -15.72 2.52 -33.30
CA SER A 218 -15.77 3.34 -34.53
C SER A 218 -17.08 3.09 -35.28
N THR A 219 -17.52 4.08 -36.05
CA THR A 219 -18.71 3.93 -36.91
C THR A 219 -18.48 2.91 -38.04
N TYR A 220 -17.23 2.79 -38.49
CA TYR A 220 -16.82 1.90 -39.59
C TYR A 220 -15.60 1.07 -39.22
N LEU A 221 -15.49 -0.12 -39.83
CA LEU A 221 -14.37 -1.05 -39.77
C LEU A 221 -14.05 -1.54 -41.19
N GLY A 222 -13.29 -0.75 -41.95
CA GLY A 222 -13.19 -0.93 -43.41
C GLY A 222 -14.56 -0.72 -44.05
N ASP A 223 -14.95 -1.61 -44.97
CA ASP A 223 -16.25 -1.57 -45.67
C ASP A 223 -17.45 -1.99 -44.80
N TYR A 224 -17.23 -2.17 -43.49
CA TYR A 224 -18.24 -2.60 -42.55
C TYR A 224 -18.73 -1.43 -41.69
N LYS A 225 -20.04 -1.20 -41.64
CA LYS A 225 -20.69 -0.20 -40.79
C LYS A 225 -21.16 -0.83 -39.49
N LYS A 226 -21.01 -0.11 -38.38
CA LYS A 226 -21.46 -0.54 -37.05
C LYS A 226 -22.99 -0.67 -37.02
N LEU A 227 -23.50 -1.77 -36.45
CA LEU A 227 -24.92 -1.90 -36.16
C LEU A 227 -25.32 -0.98 -34.99
N ASN A 228 -26.50 -0.38 -35.08
CA ASN A 228 -27.08 0.39 -33.99
C ASN A 228 -27.69 -0.54 -32.92
N LEU A 229 -26.82 -1.27 -32.22
CA LEU A 229 -27.15 -2.18 -31.13
C LEU A 229 -26.27 -1.84 -29.93
N VAL A 230 -26.87 -1.81 -28.74
CA VAL A 230 -26.14 -1.62 -27.48
C VAL A 230 -25.59 -2.96 -27.03
N SER A 231 -24.26 -3.10 -27.04
CA SER A 231 -23.55 -4.27 -26.50
C SER A 231 -22.46 -3.79 -25.55
N PRO A 232 -22.45 -4.25 -24.28
CA PRO A 232 -21.50 -3.76 -23.27
C PRO A 232 -20.05 -4.23 -23.48
N TYR A 233 -19.81 -5.22 -24.35
CA TYR A 233 -18.50 -5.88 -24.46
C TYR A 233 -17.96 -6.02 -25.89
N ALA A 234 -18.71 -5.54 -26.91
CA ALA A 234 -18.33 -5.71 -28.30
C ALA A 234 -19.05 -4.77 -29.25
N CYS A 235 -18.43 -4.54 -30.40
CA CYS A 235 -19.01 -3.84 -31.53
C CYS A 235 -19.36 -4.86 -32.63
N ILE A 236 -20.60 -4.82 -33.13
CA ILE A 236 -21.02 -5.62 -34.29
C ILE A 236 -21.05 -4.72 -35.51
N TYR A 237 -20.49 -5.19 -36.62
CA TYR A 237 -20.53 -4.50 -37.90
C TYR A 237 -21.14 -5.40 -38.97
N TYR A 238 -21.68 -4.80 -40.04
CA TYR A 238 -22.11 -5.50 -41.25
C TYR A 238 -21.50 -4.85 -42.48
N ASN A 239 -21.33 -5.60 -43.58
CA ASN A 239 -20.67 -5.18 -44.82
C ASN A 239 -21.48 -4.16 -45.65
N HIS A 240 -21.91 -3.09 -45.01
CA HIS A 240 -22.74 -2.03 -45.59
C HIS A 240 -22.18 -1.46 -46.89
N ASP A 241 -20.93 -1.02 -46.92
CA ASP A 241 -20.40 -0.31 -48.09
C ASP A 241 -20.21 -1.27 -49.28
N GLU A 242 -19.86 -2.54 -49.02
CA GLU A 242 -19.84 -3.61 -50.03
C GLU A 242 -21.23 -3.84 -50.66
N LEU A 243 -22.30 -3.75 -49.87
CA LEU A 243 -23.67 -3.95 -50.34
C LEU A 243 -24.20 -2.72 -51.07
N ILE A 244 -23.96 -1.52 -50.55
CA ILE A 244 -24.48 -0.26 -51.11
C ILE A 244 -23.83 0.08 -52.46
N THR A 245 -22.55 -0.25 -52.64
CA THR A 245 -21.85 -0.03 -53.93
C THR A 245 -22.41 -0.86 -55.09
N LYS A 246 -23.13 -1.96 -54.81
CA LYS A 246 -23.81 -2.79 -55.83
C LYS A 246 -25.11 -2.15 -56.35
N VAL A 247 -25.55 -1.03 -55.76
CA VAL A 247 -26.85 -0.40 -56.01
C VAL A 247 -26.68 0.88 -56.84
N PRO A 248 -27.58 1.17 -57.80
CA PRO A 248 -27.63 2.48 -58.47
C PRO A 248 -27.66 3.64 -57.47
N VAL A 249 -26.86 4.67 -57.73
CA VAL A 249 -26.66 5.84 -56.84
C VAL A 249 -27.98 6.44 -56.36
N ASN A 250 -28.97 6.52 -57.25
CA ASN A 250 -30.28 7.12 -57.01
C ASN A 250 -31.10 6.39 -55.91
N ASN A 251 -30.79 5.12 -55.64
CA ASN A 251 -31.52 4.27 -54.69
C ASN A 251 -30.74 4.02 -53.39
N GLN A 252 -29.47 4.43 -53.31
CA GLN A 252 -28.59 4.10 -52.17
C GLN A 252 -29.10 4.65 -50.83
N GLN A 253 -29.64 5.88 -50.81
CA GLN A 253 -30.16 6.48 -49.59
C GLN A 253 -31.36 5.70 -49.02
N GLN A 254 -32.26 5.23 -49.90
CA GLN A 254 -33.43 4.46 -49.48
C GLN A 254 -33.02 3.08 -48.93
N ILE A 255 -32.04 2.43 -49.56
CA ILE A 255 -31.51 1.15 -49.06
C ILE A 255 -30.81 1.31 -47.72
N ASN A 256 -30.08 2.41 -47.49
CA ASN A 256 -29.48 2.67 -46.18
C ASN A 256 -30.54 2.67 -45.08
N VAL A 257 -31.68 3.34 -45.32
CA VAL A 257 -32.80 3.38 -44.36
C VAL A 257 -33.39 1.97 -44.14
N ILE A 258 -33.60 1.21 -45.22
CA ILE A 258 -34.10 -0.16 -45.15
C ILE A 258 -33.12 -1.04 -44.34
N PHE A 259 -31.81 -0.98 -44.63
CA PHE A 259 -30.81 -1.79 -43.94
C PHE A 259 -30.63 -1.41 -42.47
N GLU A 260 -30.66 -0.12 -42.13
CA GLU A 260 -30.64 0.34 -40.74
C GLU A 260 -31.81 -0.22 -39.92
N HIS A 261 -32.95 -0.49 -40.56
CA HIS A 261 -34.11 -1.09 -39.90
C HIS A 261 -34.01 -2.62 -39.76
N TYR A 262 -33.70 -3.33 -40.86
CA TYR A 262 -33.82 -4.80 -40.91
C TYR A 262 -32.55 -5.54 -40.50
N VAL A 263 -31.35 -5.05 -40.85
CA VAL A 263 -30.10 -5.78 -40.60
C VAL A 263 -29.84 -6.01 -39.11
N PRO A 264 -30.03 -5.03 -38.19
CA PRO A 264 -29.89 -5.27 -36.75
C PRO A 264 -30.86 -6.33 -36.21
N LYS A 265 -32.10 -6.35 -36.71
CA LYS A 265 -33.12 -7.32 -36.30
C LYS A 265 -32.78 -8.74 -36.77
N LEU A 266 -32.34 -8.87 -38.03
CA LEU A 266 -31.89 -10.14 -38.59
C LEU A 266 -30.71 -10.71 -37.79
N TRP A 267 -29.71 -9.87 -37.49
CA TRP A 267 -28.57 -10.24 -36.65
C TRP A 267 -29.03 -10.74 -35.27
N HIS A 268 -29.83 -9.94 -34.57
CA HIS A 268 -30.27 -10.25 -33.22
C HIS A 268 -31.03 -11.59 -33.17
N THR A 269 -32.01 -11.79 -34.05
CA THR A 269 -32.78 -13.04 -34.10
C THR A 269 -31.92 -14.24 -34.48
N MET A 270 -30.94 -14.09 -35.39
CA MET A 270 -30.00 -15.16 -35.74
C MET A 270 -29.14 -15.57 -34.54
N VAL A 271 -28.64 -14.60 -33.77
CA VAL A 271 -27.82 -14.84 -32.57
C VAL A 271 -28.65 -15.44 -31.42
N GLU A 272 -29.89 -15.01 -31.21
CA GLU A 272 -30.78 -15.64 -30.21
C GLU A 272 -31.03 -17.13 -30.54
N LEU A 273 -31.17 -17.45 -31.84
CA LEU A 273 -31.39 -18.82 -32.29
C LEU A 273 -30.13 -19.68 -32.13
N ASN A 274 -28.99 -19.22 -32.65
CA ASN A 274 -27.81 -20.07 -32.88
C ASN A 274 -26.54 -19.63 -32.13
N GLY A 275 -26.60 -18.51 -31.42
CA GLY A 275 -25.43 -17.83 -30.88
C GLY A 275 -24.56 -17.25 -32.00
N HIS A 276 -23.29 -16.97 -31.69
CA HIS A 276 -22.29 -16.63 -32.68
C HIS A 276 -20.89 -17.02 -32.19
N PHE A 277 -20.20 -17.75 -33.05
CA PHE A 277 -18.81 -18.15 -32.90
C PHE A 277 -17.95 -17.17 -33.70
N GLU A 278 -16.97 -16.54 -33.06
CA GLU A 278 -16.03 -15.64 -33.73
C GLU A 278 -14.72 -16.39 -34.01
N PRO A 279 -14.43 -16.74 -35.28
CA PRO A 279 -13.25 -17.51 -35.64
C PRO A 279 -11.95 -16.82 -35.28
N SER A 280 -11.89 -15.48 -35.38
CA SER A 280 -10.68 -14.69 -35.13
C SER A 280 -10.19 -14.81 -33.68
N TYR A 281 -11.09 -15.12 -32.75
CA TYR A 281 -10.78 -15.33 -31.34
C TYR A 281 -10.94 -16.78 -30.89
N GLY A 282 -11.35 -17.69 -31.78
CA GLY A 282 -11.59 -19.10 -31.48
C GLY A 282 -12.61 -19.34 -30.36
N LYS A 283 -13.61 -18.47 -30.20
CA LYS A 283 -14.55 -18.55 -29.05
C LYS A 283 -16.00 -18.26 -29.42
N GLN A 284 -16.92 -18.92 -28.70
CA GLN A 284 -18.35 -18.60 -28.70
C GLN A 284 -18.56 -17.30 -27.90
N VAL A 285 -18.92 -16.22 -28.58
CA VAL A 285 -19.06 -14.88 -27.96
C VAL A 285 -20.47 -14.62 -27.44
N PHE A 286 -21.49 -15.21 -28.07
CA PHE A 286 -22.87 -15.22 -27.58
C PHE A 286 -23.28 -16.65 -27.22
N ASN A 287 -23.01 -17.03 -25.97
CA ASN A 287 -23.11 -18.42 -25.49
C ASN A 287 -24.46 -18.78 -24.86
N SER A 288 -25.42 -17.85 -24.85
CA SER A 288 -26.81 -18.09 -24.47
C SER A 288 -27.66 -18.00 -25.73
N TYR A 289 -28.19 -19.15 -26.19
CA TYR A 289 -28.98 -19.25 -27.42
C TYR A 289 -29.84 -20.51 -27.40
N LEU A 290 -30.99 -20.43 -28.09
CA LEU A 290 -32.07 -21.42 -27.98
C LEU A 290 -31.67 -22.83 -28.44
N GLN A 291 -30.83 -22.95 -29.47
CA GLN A 291 -30.38 -24.27 -29.92
C GLN A 291 -29.52 -24.99 -28.89
N LYS A 292 -28.70 -24.26 -28.13
CA LYS A 292 -27.92 -24.84 -27.02
C LYS A 292 -28.84 -25.25 -25.88
N ASP A 293 -29.82 -24.41 -25.53
CA ASP A 293 -30.78 -24.73 -24.49
C ASP A 293 -31.58 -25.99 -24.85
N LEU A 294 -31.95 -26.14 -26.12
CA LEU A 294 -32.60 -27.35 -26.63
C LEU A 294 -31.71 -28.59 -26.50
N VAL A 295 -30.42 -28.49 -26.87
CA VAL A 295 -29.47 -29.61 -26.71
C VAL A 295 -29.32 -29.99 -25.23
N ILE A 296 -29.17 -29.01 -24.34
CA ILE A 296 -29.09 -29.24 -22.89
C ILE A 296 -30.37 -29.91 -22.38
N ALA A 297 -31.55 -29.42 -22.75
CA ALA A 297 -32.82 -29.98 -22.32
C ALA A 297 -33.01 -31.44 -22.79
N ASN A 298 -32.65 -31.75 -24.05
CA ASN A 298 -32.67 -33.11 -24.55
C ASN A 298 -31.70 -34.03 -23.81
N ASN A 299 -30.48 -33.56 -23.52
CA ASN A 299 -29.50 -34.32 -22.74
C ASN A 299 -30.00 -34.59 -21.32
N ASN A 300 -30.62 -33.60 -20.67
CA ASN A 300 -31.23 -33.75 -19.35
C ASN A 300 -32.34 -34.80 -19.33
N LEU A 301 -33.20 -34.83 -20.36
CA LEU A 301 -34.22 -35.88 -20.52
C LEU A 301 -33.60 -37.27 -20.71
N ALA A 302 -32.55 -37.38 -21.54
CA ALA A 302 -31.84 -38.64 -21.73
C ALA A 302 -31.21 -39.15 -20.43
N GLU A 303 -30.60 -38.25 -19.65
CA GLU A 303 -30.04 -38.55 -18.34
C GLU A 303 -31.12 -38.99 -17.34
N LYS A 304 -32.28 -38.31 -17.29
CA LYS A 304 -33.43 -38.70 -16.48
C LYS A 304 -33.87 -40.14 -16.79
N ARG A 305 -34.01 -40.48 -18.07
CA ARG A 305 -34.41 -41.82 -18.52
C ARG A 305 -33.39 -42.88 -18.12
N LEU A 306 -32.10 -42.57 -18.29
CA LEU A 306 -31.01 -43.47 -17.90
C LEU A 306 -30.93 -43.70 -16.38
N MET A 307 -31.31 -42.70 -15.58
CA MET A 307 -31.40 -42.86 -14.11
C MET A 307 -32.57 -43.77 -13.71
N SER A 308 -33.70 -43.69 -14.40
CA SER A 308 -34.90 -44.49 -14.13
C SER A 308 -34.72 -46.00 -14.40
N THR A 309 -33.74 -46.40 -15.22
CA THR A 309 -33.47 -47.81 -15.55
C THR A 309 -32.50 -48.52 -14.60
N LYS A 310 -31.90 -47.79 -13.65
CA LYS A 310 -30.94 -48.39 -12.70
C LYS A 310 -31.66 -49.19 -11.60
N PRO A 311 -31.12 -50.36 -11.18
CA PRO A 311 -31.82 -51.34 -10.33
C PRO A 311 -32.11 -50.90 -8.87
N ARG A 312 -31.79 -49.67 -8.46
CA ARG A 312 -32.14 -49.10 -7.14
C ARG A 312 -32.52 -47.62 -7.25
N PRO A 313 -33.69 -47.28 -7.82
CA PRO A 313 -34.11 -45.88 -7.99
C PRO A 313 -34.62 -45.25 -6.67
N TYR A 314 -35.04 -46.07 -5.70
CA TYR A 314 -35.82 -45.64 -4.52
C TYR A 314 -35.09 -44.75 -3.50
N ASP A 315 -33.78 -44.49 -3.62
CA ASP A 315 -33.10 -43.47 -2.79
C ASP A 315 -31.98 -42.73 -3.56
N ALA A 316 -32.07 -42.63 -4.90
CA ALA A 316 -31.02 -41.98 -5.70
C ALA A 316 -30.85 -40.50 -5.33
N ILE A 317 -31.95 -39.79 -5.09
CA ILE A 317 -31.94 -38.40 -4.62
C ILE A 317 -31.31 -38.29 -3.23
N GLY A 318 -31.66 -39.17 -2.29
CA GLY A 318 -31.10 -39.15 -0.94
C GLY A 318 -29.60 -39.47 -0.92
N LEU A 319 -29.13 -40.35 -1.81
CA LEU A 319 -27.69 -40.62 -1.99
C LEU A 319 -26.93 -39.39 -2.51
N GLU A 320 -27.46 -38.69 -3.51
CA GLU A 320 -26.86 -37.45 -4.02
C GLU A 320 -26.87 -36.33 -2.96
N ILE A 321 -27.96 -36.19 -2.19
CA ILE A 321 -28.02 -35.24 -1.06
C ILE A 321 -26.98 -35.59 0.02
N LYS A 322 -26.84 -36.86 0.38
CA LYS A 322 -25.81 -37.32 1.35
C LYS A 322 -24.41 -37.02 0.83
N ARG A 323 -24.15 -37.23 -0.47
CA ARG A 323 -22.86 -36.89 -1.10
C ARG A 323 -22.60 -35.38 -1.09
N LEU A 324 -23.62 -34.57 -1.39
CA LEU A 324 -23.54 -33.11 -1.32
C LEU A 324 -23.23 -32.63 0.11
N MET A 325 -23.92 -33.17 1.12
CA MET A 325 -23.65 -32.85 2.53
C MET A 325 -22.21 -33.22 2.92
N LYS A 326 -21.74 -34.40 2.51
CA LYS A 326 -20.36 -34.85 2.74
C LYS A 326 -19.34 -33.90 2.09
N LEU A 327 -19.52 -33.52 0.83
CA LEU A 327 -18.61 -32.61 0.14
C LEU A 327 -18.59 -31.21 0.77
N ASN A 328 -19.75 -30.68 1.18
CA ASN A 328 -19.81 -29.40 1.89
C ASN A 328 -19.08 -29.45 3.24
N PHE A 329 -19.25 -30.55 3.98
CA PHE A 329 -18.52 -30.78 5.22
C PHE A 329 -17.01 -30.86 4.96
N GLU A 330 -16.58 -31.68 4.00
CA GLU A 330 -15.17 -31.83 3.62
C GLU A 330 -14.55 -30.51 3.15
N MET A 331 -15.28 -29.71 2.37
CA MET A 331 -14.83 -28.39 1.94
C MET A 331 -14.56 -27.48 3.15
N ASN A 332 -15.47 -27.48 4.12
CA ASN A 332 -15.33 -26.66 5.33
C ASN A 332 -14.22 -27.16 6.27
N THR A 333 -13.92 -28.46 6.28
CA THR A 333 -12.85 -29.02 7.15
C THR A 333 -11.48 -29.01 6.50
N ASN A 334 -11.39 -29.26 5.19
CA ASN A 334 -10.12 -29.43 4.48
C ASN A 334 -9.51 -28.11 4.02
N ILE A 335 -10.32 -27.05 3.96
CA ILE A 335 -9.88 -25.67 3.71
C ILE A 335 -9.79 -24.96 5.05
N ASN A 336 -8.56 -24.69 5.48
CA ASN A 336 -8.31 -24.02 6.74
C ASN A 336 -8.65 -22.53 6.63
N LYS A 337 -9.87 -22.16 7.04
CA LYS A 337 -10.37 -20.77 7.03
C LYS A 337 -9.54 -19.81 7.87
N ALA A 338 -8.82 -20.29 8.90
CA ALA A 338 -7.96 -19.44 9.72
C ALA A 338 -6.70 -18.95 8.98
N LEU A 339 -6.37 -19.53 7.82
CA LEU A 339 -5.31 -19.05 6.92
C LEU A 339 -5.81 -18.00 5.92
N LEU A 340 -7.12 -17.78 5.82
CA LEU A 340 -7.75 -17.03 4.73
C LEU A 340 -8.33 -15.70 5.21
N ASP A 341 -8.42 -14.73 4.30
CA ASP A 341 -9.24 -13.53 4.44
C ASP A 341 -10.68 -13.77 3.92
N ASP A 342 -11.51 -12.74 3.98
CA ASP A 342 -12.92 -12.77 3.56
C ASP A 342 -13.10 -13.10 2.07
N ASN A 343 -12.06 -12.91 1.26
CA ASN A 343 -12.03 -13.18 -0.17
C ASN A 343 -11.40 -14.56 -0.49
N ASN A 344 -11.16 -15.40 0.52
CA ASN A 344 -10.48 -16.69 0.40
C ASN A 344 -9.02 -16.59 -0.11
N HIS A 345 -8.34 -15.47 0.16
CA HIS A 345 -6.91 -15.33 -0.09
C HIS A 345 -6.09 -15.61 1.16
N ILE A 346 -4.88 -16.16 0.99
CA ILE A 346 -3.96 -16.40 2.11
C ILE A 346 -3.62 -15.07 2.79
N ASN A 347 -3.94 -14.98 4.09
CA ASN A 347 -3.64 -13.83 4.93
C ASN A 347 -2.37 -14.09 5.74
N ILE A 348 -1.30 -13.38 5.37
CA ILE A 348 0.04 -13.54 5.98
C ILE A 348 0.13 -13.00 7.41
N SER A 349 -0.81 -12.14 7.82
CA SER A 349 -0.84 -11.56 9.16
C SER A 349 -1.48 -12.49 10.20
N THR A 350 -1.97 -13.67 9.78
CA THR A 350 -2.62 -14.63 10.68
C THR A 350 -1.60 -15.43 11.50
N PRO A 351 -1.91 -15.79 12.76
CA PRO A 351 -1.10 -16.72 13.53
C PRO A 351 -0.92 -18.07 12.84
N THR A 352 -1.93 -18.50 12.08
CA THR A 352 -1.89 -19.76 11.33
C THR A 352 -0.92 -19.70 10.16
N PHE A 353 -0.77 -18.56 9.49
CA PHE A 353 0.30 -18.39 8.49
C PHE A 353 1.68 -18.38 9.17
N TYR A 354 1.81 -17.69 10.31
CA TYR A 354 3.07 -17.69 11.06
C TYR A 354 3.53 -19.10 11.46
N SER A 355 2.62 -19.99 11.86
CA SER A 355 2.99 -21.39 12.17
C SER A 355 3.48 -22.17 10.95
N LYS A 356 3.01 -21.83 9.73
CA LYS A 356 3.55 -22.36 8.47
C LYS A 356 4.90 -21.75 8.09
N LEU A 357 5.15 -20.51 8.50
CA LEU A 357 6.40 -19.79 8.29
C LEU A 357 7.50 -20.22 9.29
N ALA A 358 7.12 -20.58 10.52
CA ALA A 358 8.02 -20.91 11.63
C ALA A 358 9.17 -21.89 11.28
N PRO A 359 8.95 -22.99 10.53
CA PRO A 359 10.03 -23.90 10.13
C PRO A 359 11.14 -23.25 9.29
N LEU A 360 10.84 -22.16 8.56
CA LEU A 360 11.83 -21.43 7.77
C LEU A 360 12.78 -20.59 8.65
N PHE A 361 12.39 -20.25 9.88
CA PHE A 361 13.30 -19.64 10.85
C PHE A 361 14.30 -20.68 11.36
N SER A 362 13.82 -21.89 11.71
CA SER A 362 14.65 -22.96 12.28
C SER A 362 15.71 -23.49 11.32
N ASN A 363 15.44 -23.47 10.01
CA ASN A 363 16.41 -23.88 8.98
C ASN A 363 17.26 -22.70 8.44
N GLY A 364 17.11 -21.50 9.01
CA GLY A 364 17.91 -20.32 8.68
C GLY A 364 17.59 -19.65 7.34
N LYS A 365 16.53 -20.07 6.63
CA LYS A 365 16.10 -19.45 5.36
C LYS A 365 15.56 -18.04 5.54
N ILE A 366 14.87 -17.79 6.66
CA ILE A 366 14.45 -16.46 7.08
C ILE A 366 15.05 -16.12 8.45
N ARG A 367 15.22 -14.83 8.72
CA ARG A 367 15.80 -14.32 9.97
C ARG A 367 14.98 -13.16 10.48
N ASP A 368 14.95 -12.94 11.78
CA ASP A 368 14.36 -11.71 12.31
C ASP A 368 15.10 -10.48 11.73
N PRO A 369 14.41 -9.58 10.98
CA PRO A 369 15.04 -8.42 10.39
C PRO A 369 15.66 -7.46 11.41
N ILE A 370 15.06 -7.31 12.61
CA ILE A 370 15.43 -6.22 13.54
C ILE A 370 16.34 -6.65 14.68
N ILE A 371 16.59 -7.95 14.84
CA ILE A 371 17.34 -8.51 15.97
C ILE A 371 18.67 -7.77 16.23
N ASN A 372 19.46 -7.52 15.19
CA ASN A 372 20.76 -6.85 15.33
C ASN A 372 20.61 -5.38 15.75
N PHE A 373 19.65 -4.67 15.18
CA PHE A 373 19.37 -3.29 15.57
C PHE A 373 18.85 -3.20 17.01
N SER A 374 17.98 -4.11 17.42
CA SER A 374 17.50 -4.21 18.80
C SER A 374 18.64 -4.45 19.79
N LEU A 375 19.59 -5.33 19.46
CA LEU A 375 20.77 -5.59 20.29
C LEU A 375 21.65 -4.35 20.45
N LEU A 376 21.83 -3.54 19.39
CA LEU A 376 22.56 -2.27 19.48
C LEU A 376 21.83 -1.27 20.37
N CYS A 377 20.51 -1.16 20.25
CA CYS A 377 19.71 -0.24 21.07
C CYS A 377 19.70 -0.60 22.56
N LYS A 378 19.94 -1.88 22.89
CA LYS A 378 20.08 -2.40 24.26
C LYS A 378 21.53 -2.40 24.78
N ASN A 379 22.50 -2.00 23.96
CA ASN A 379 23.90 -1.96 24.38
C ASN A 379 24.21 -0.64 25.08
N ASN A 380 24.21 -0.66 26.41
CA ASN A 380 24.44 0.52 27.25
C ASN A 380 25.73 1.27 26.88
N SER A 381 26.83 0.58 26.56
CA SER A 381 28.09 1.24 26.19
C SER A 381 27.99 2.01 24.86
N LEU A 382 27.25 1.48 23.89
CA LEU A 382 27.01 2.17 22.63
C LEU A 382 26.05 3.35 22.79
N ILE A 383 24.99 3.17 23.57
CA ILE A 383 24.05 4.25 23.88
C ILE A 383 24.75 5.38 24.62
N GLU A 384 25.57 5.07 25.62
CA GLU A 384 26.33 6.08 26.37
C GLU A 384 27.25 6.91 25.46
N LYS A 385 27.95 6.26 24.50
CA LYS A 385 28.76 6.98 23.50
C LYS A 385 27.90 7.88 22.61
N PHE A 386 26.79 7.35 22.11
CA PHE A 386 25.85 8.11 21.28
C PHE A 386 25.28 9.33 22.02
N THR A 387 24.79 9.15 23.26
CA THR A 387 24.24 10.24 24.07
C THR A 387 25.30 11.24 24.51
N GLN A 388 26.56 10.80 24.70
CA GLN A 388 27.67 11.69 24.98
C GLN A 388 27.96 12.62 23.80
N LYS A 389 27.99 12.10 22.57
CA LYS A 389 28.14 12.93 21.37
C LYS A 389 26.93 13.85 21.16
N TYR A 390 25.73 13.37 21.47
CA TYR A 390 24.51 14.17 21.41
C TYR A 390 24.55 15.33 22.42
N ALA A 391 25.04 15.11 23.63
CA ALA A 391 25.23 16.17 24.63
C ALA A 391 26.22 17.24 24.14
N VAL A 392 27.32 16.83 23.50
CA VAL A 392 28.28 17.77 22.87
C VAL A 392 27.60 18.60 21.78
N LYS A 393 26.75 17.97 20.94
CA LYS A 393 25.96 18.68 19.92
C LYS A 393 25.07 19.76 20.54
N ILE A 394 24.30 19.41 21.59
CA ILE A 394 23.41 20.35 22.29
C ILE A 394 24.20 21.58 22.78
N LEU A 395 25.39 21.39 23.35
CA LEU A 395 26.22 22.49 23.83
C LEU A 395 26.84 23.32 22.70
N ASN A 396 27.23 22.69 21.59
CA ASN A 396 27.77 23.39 20.43
C ASN A 396 26.73 24.29 19.75
N GLU A 397 25.48 23.82 19.69
CA GLU A 397 24.33 24.53 19.13
C GLU A 397 23.69 25.52 20.12
N TYR A 398 24.14 25.55 21.36
CA TYR A 398 23.62 26.46 22.39
C TYR A 398 23.87 27.94 22.01
N PRO A 399 22.93 28.87 22.29
CA PRO A 399 23.05 30.26 21.85
C PRO A 399 24.33 30.93 22.33
N LYS A 400 25.15 31.45 21.40
CA LYS A 400 26.44 32.08 21.73
C LYS A 400 26.30 33.30 22.65
N SER A 401 25.17 34.00 22.59
CA SER A 401 24.84 35.10 23.51
C SER A 401 24.64 34.68 24.97
N LEU A 402 24.50 33.37 25.23
CA LEU A 402 24.35 32.78 26.56
C LEU A 402 25.57 31.92 26.94
N THR A 403 26.66 32.03 26.19
CA THR A 403 27.93 31.35 26.50
C THR A 403 29.04 32.38 26.68
N PHE A 404 30.02 32.08 27.54
CA PHE A 404 31.19 32.92 27.75
C PHE A 404 32.42 32.05 28.06
N GLN A 405 33.60 32.59 27.83
CA GLN A 405 34.87 31.93 28.13
C GLN A 405 35.39 32.38 29.50
N ILE A 406 36.03 31.46 30.21
CA ILE A 406 36.64 31.67 31.51
C ILE A 406 38.14 31.49 31.34
N GLU A 407 38.89 32.53 31.68
CA GLU A 407 40.35 32.49 31.66
C GLU A 407 40.91 31.55 32.73
N LYS A 408 42.15 31.09 32.56
CA LYS A 408 42.81 30.17 33.50
C LYS A 408 42.94 30.72 34.92
N ASN A 409 43.00 32.05 35.05
CA ASN A 409 43.04 32.74 36.34
C ASN A 409 41.64 32.88 36.98
N GLY A 410 40.57 32.34 36.36
CA GLY A 410 39.20 32.42 36.84
C GLY A 410 38.46 33.70 36.48
N THR A 411 39.05 34.60 35.68
CA THR A 411 38.37 35.82 35.22
C THR A 411 37.52 35.57 33.98
N PHE A 412 36.41 36.28 33.87
CA PHE A 412 35.53 36.22 32.69
C PHE A 412 34.67 37.48 32.57
N THR A 413 34.12 37.70 31.38
CA THR A 413 33.11 38.75 31.15
C THR A 413 31.75 38.10 31.04
N LEU A 414 30.82 38.45 31.93
CA LEU A 414 29.48 37.90 31.90
C LEU A 414 28.58 38.69 30.94
N PRO A 415 27.96 38.05 29.93
CA PRO A 415 26.99 38.70 29.06
C PRO A 415 25.81 39.27 29.84
N LYS A 416 25.21 40.37 29.35
CA LYS A 416 24.04 40.98 30.00
C LYS A 416 22.86 40.01 30.06
N ILE A 417 22.51 39.59 31.27
CA ILE A 417 21.39 38.69 31.53
C ILE A 417 20.09 39.51 31.61
N ARG A 418 19.15 39.25 30.69
CA ARG A 418 17.85 39.92 30.65
C ARG A 418 16.71 39.10 31.27
N ALA A 419 16.96 37.82 31.55
CA ALA A 419 15.98 36.91 32.12
C ALA A 419 15.80 37.13 33.63
N LYS A 420 14.54 37.05 34.12
CA LYS A 420 14.23 37.18 35.56
C LYS A 420 14.58 35.92 36.36
N HIS A 421 14.68 34.79 35.67
CA HIS A 421 15.13 33.52 36.24
C HIS A 421 16.24 32.98 35.34
N TYR A 422 17.41 32.78 35.93
CA TYR A 422 18.55 32.22 35.23
C TYR A 422 19.44 31.45 36.21
N LYS A 423 20.25 30.55 35.65
CA LYS A 423 21.39 29.93 36.33
C LYS A 423 22.65 30.23 35.54
N ILE A 424 23.74 30.52 36.22
CA ILE A 424 25.08 30.59 35.61
C ILE A 424 25.77 29.28 35.97
N VAL A 425 26.22 28.54 34.98
CA VAL A 425 27.00 27.31 35.15
C VAL A 425 28.42 27.59 34.68
N LEU A 426 29.38 27.43 35.58
CA LEU A 426 30.81 27.60 35.34
C LEU A 426 31.43 26.21 35.30
N ASN A 427 31.72 25.70 34.09
CA ASN A 427 32.38 24.40 33.94
C ASN A 427 33.86 24.55 34.25
N VAL A 428 34.32 23.94 35.33
CA VAL A 428 35.73 23.99 35.75
C VAL A 428 36.53 22.86 35.09
N ASN A 429 35.98 21.64 35.12
CA ASN A 429 36.51 20.49 34.39
C ASN A 429 35.40 19.46 34.14
N GLU A 430 35.71 18.29 33.57
CA GLU A 430 34.73 17.24 33.28
C GLU A 430 33.91 16.76 34.49
N ASN A 431 34.49 16.83 35.70
CA ASN A 431 33.93 16.27 36.92
C ASN A 431 33.41 17.34 37.89
N TYR A 432 33.40 18.62 37.51
CA TYR A 432 33.13 19.70 38.44
C TYR A 432 32.56 20.94 37.77
N SER A 433 31.51 21.49 38.35
CA SER A 433 30.95 22.78 37.97
C SER A 433 30.46 23.58 39.16
N VAL A 434 30.53 24.89 39.03
CA VAL A 434 29.91 25.83 39.98
C VAL A 434 28.63 26.36 39.34
N ILE A 435 27.52 26.32 40.08
CA ILE A 435 26.22 26.81 39.64
C ILE A 435 25.80 27.95 40.56
N TYR A 436 25.53 29.11 39.97
CA TYR A 436 24.87 30.22 40.63
C TYR A 436 23.41 30.32 40.20
N ASN A 437 22.48 30.34 41.15
CA ASN A 437 21.05 30.46 40.90
C ASN A 437 20.58 31.92 41.09
N GLY A 438 20.43 32.65 39.98
CA GLY A 438 20.09 34.07 39.95
C GLY A 438 18.58 34.36 39.95
N ARG A 439 17.79 33.61 40.71
CA ARG A 439 16.32 33.79 40.73
C ARG A 439 15.95 35.16 41.30
N ARG A 440 15.34 36.03 40.47
CA ARG A 440 14.96 37.42 40.81
C ARG A 440 16.14 38.30 41.24
N VAL A 441 17.36 37.95 40.83
CA VAL A 441 18.55 38.80 41.04
C VAL A 441 18.79 39.62 39.78
N LEU A 442 18.82 40.95 39.92
CA LEU A 442 19.01 41.87 38.78
C LEU A 442 20.46 41.99 38.33
N THR A 443 21.40 41.79 39.25
CA THR A 443 22.85 41.88 38.97
C THR A 443 23.54 40.75 39.72
N PRO A 444 24.16 39.79 39.00
CA PRO A 444 24.90 38.71 39.64
C PRO A 444 26.13 39.24 40.39
N PRO A 445 26.67 38.46 41.35
CA PRO A 445 27.92 38.80 42.03
C PRO A 445 29.05 39.03 41.04
N THR A 446 29.94 39.97 41.33
CA THR A 446 31.22 40.13 40.61
C THR A 446 32.11 38.93 40.88
N ASP A 447 32.23 38.53 42.13
CA ASP A 447 33.02 37.38 42.57
C ASP A 447 32.13 36.21 42.96
N PHE A 448 32.38 35.04 42.37
CA PHE A 448 31.72 33.79 42.69
C PHE A 448 32.61 33.00 43.64
N THR A 449 32.15 32.86 44.89
CA THR A 449 32.84 32.15 45.97
C THR A 449 31.91 31.12 46.62
N GLN A 450 32.44 30.17 47.39
CA GLN A 450 31.60 29.21 48.14
C GLN A 450 30.62 29.90 49.11
N ALA A 451 30.99 31.06 49.64
CA ALA A 451 30.14 31.85 50.53
C ALA A 451 29.11 32.73 49.78
N SER A 452 29.20 32.82 48.45
CA SER A 452 28.28 33.62 47.65
C SER A 452 26.87 33.03 47.71
N PRO A 453 25.85 33.79 48.13
CA PRO A 453 24.48 33.28 48.24
C PRO A 453 24.00 32.67 46.93
N ASN A 454 23.23 31.58 47.01
CA ASN A 454 22.69 30.85 45.86
C ASN A 454 23.75 30.18 44.94
N THR A 455 24.97 29.99 45.44
CA THR A 455 26.03 29.27 44.71
C THR A 455 26.16 27.85 45.26
N THR A 456 26.19 26.87 44.37
CA THR A 456 26.35 25.45 44.71
C THR A 456 27.35 24.80 43.77
N THR A 457 28.01 23.75 44.24
CA THR A 457 28.94 22.95 43.43
C THR A 457 28.26 21.67 42.99
N VAL A 458 28.48 21.24 41.75
CA VAL A 458 27.95 19.99 41.21
C VAL A 458 29.10 19.11 40.75
N GLN A 459 29.02 17.84 41.14
CA GLN A 459 29.88 16.80 40.61
C GLN A 459 29.41 16.56 39.17
N TYR A 460 30.28 16.82 38.20
CA TYR A 460 30.09 16.81 36.74
C TYR A 460 29.88 18.18 36.07
N ASN A 461 30.46 18.30 34.87
CA ASN A 461 30.15 19.41 33.97
C ASN A 461 28.81 19.25 33.28
N LEU A 462 28.39 20.36 32.66
CA LEU A 462 27.14 20.44 31.93
C LEU A 462 27.01 19.34 30.85
N ASN A 463 28.09 19.01 30.13
CA ASN A 463 28.08 17.95 29.11
C ASN A 463 27.72 16.58 29.71
N ARG A 464 28.34 16.23 30.83
CA ARG A 464 28.11 14.95 31.49
C ARG A 464 26.73 14.87 32.15
N LEU A 465 26.22 15.98 32.69
CA LEU A 465 24.86 16.06 33.21
C LEU A 465 23.81 15.86 32.10
N ILE A 466 23.98 16.50 30.94
CA ILE A 466 23.08 16.32 29.78
C ILE A 466 23.17 14.89 29.27
N ASN A 467 24.39 14.33 29.15
CA ASN A 467 24.58 12.95 28.74
C ASN A 467 23.81 11.96 29.63
N GLN A 468 23.95 12.10 30.96
CA GLN A 468 23.23 11.27 31.92
C GLN A 468 21.71 11.33 31.71
N GLN A 469 21.17 12.54 31.54
CA GLN A 469 19.74 12.73 31.29
C GLN A 469 19.29 12.08 29.97
N LEU A 470 20.05 12.24 28.89
CA LEU A 470 19.74 11.62 27.59
C LEU A 470 19.83 10.08 27.67
N PHE A 471 20.82 9.57 28.40
CA PHE A 471 21.04 8.14 28.61
C PHE A 471 19.92 7.49 29.43
N GLU A 472 19.57 8.08 30.58
CA GLU A 472 18.41 7.67 31.38
C GLU A 472 17.15 7.68 30.53
N LYS A 473 16.95 8.75 29.75
CA LYS A 473 15.80 8.85 28.86
C LYS A 473 15.79 7.79 27.77
N TRP A 474 16.94 7.32 27.31
CA TRP A 474 17.01 6.22 26.36
C TRP A 474 16.66 4.88 27.02
N ILE A 475 17.15 4.64 28.24
CA ILE A 475 17.07 3.33 28.92
C ILE A 475 15.82 3.11 29.77
N ASP A 476 15.15 4.18 30.26
CA ASP A 476 13.92 4.13 31.09
C ASP A 476 12.68 3.60 30.32
N SER A 477 12.78 2.44 29.67
CA SER A 477 11.70 1.80 28.91
C SER A 477 11.70 0.29 29.07
#